data_AF-A0A317UAN1-F1
#
_entry.id   AF-A0A317UAN1-F1
#
_cell.length_a   1.000
_cell.length_b   1.000
_cell.length_c   1.000
_cell.angle_alpha   90.00
_cell.angle_beta   90.00
_cell.angle_gamma   90.00
#
_symmetry.space_group_name_H-M   'P 1'
#
loop_
_entity.id
_entity.type
_entity.pdbx_description
1 polymer ?
#
loop_
_entity_poly.entity_id
_entity_poly.type
_entity_poly.pdbx_seq_one_letter_code
_entity_poly.pdbx_strand_id
1 'polypeptide(L)'
;MKKNLKYFENELNRINKEFAEYKKQHMKKPEIGKAVEIAGMEWMILDKTEKGYFAVLNGFDGKERVFDSDSNNWISSKLREELNTKFLKKIVDELGEDAVIEFDRDLLSLDGQTEYGHCKDKISLLTVDEYRKYRKLLPNMPKWWWLITPWSTPVNDYNSTLAVVAPSGDFISGGYGSSLVVRPVCIFSSSIFELESDD
;
A
#
# COMPACT_ATOMS: atom_id res chain seq x y z
N MET A 1 24.92 41.23 -0.86
CA MET A 1 24.45 40.45 -2.03
C MET A 1 22.94 40.57 -2.13
N LYS A 2 22.38 40.91 -3.30
CA LYS A 2 20.93 40.84 -3.52
C LYS A 2 20.53 39.37 -3.59
N LYS A 3 19.73 38.91 -2.62
CA LYS A 3 19.09 37.59 -2.67
C LYS A 3 18.16 37.56 -3.88
N ASN A 4 18.39 36.64 -4.80
CA ASN A 4 17.57 36.43 -5.99
C ASN A 4 16.72 35.16 -5.83
N LEU A 5 15.81 34.91 -6.77
CA LEU A 5 14.93 33.74 -6.73
C LEU A 5 15.71 32.42 -6.56
N LYS A 6 16.83 32.28 -7.29
CA LYS A 6 17.68 31.10 -7.24
C LYS A 6 18.32 30.85 -5.86
N TYR A 7 18.63 31.91 -5.12
CA TYR A 7 19.09 31.78 -3.73
C TYR A 7 17.99 31.19 -2.84
N PHE A 8 16.73 31.64 -2.98
CA PHE A 8 15.63 31.12 -2.18
C PHE A 8 15.28 29.67 -2.53
N GLU A 9 15.30 29.30 -3.81
CA GLU A 9 15.10 27.91 -4.25
C GLU A 9 16.16 26.97 -3.65
N ASN A 10 17.44 27.37 -3.69
CA ASN A 10 18.52 26.60 -3.09
C ASN A 10 18.37 26.45 -1.58
N GLU A 11 17.99 27.51 -0.88
CA GLU A 11 17.80 27.47 0.57
C GLU A 11 16.60 26.60 0.96
N LEU A 12 15.51 26.65 0.19
CA LEU A 12 14.35 25.79 0.38
C LEU A 12 14.71 24.31 0.18
N ASN A 13 15.48 24.00 -0.87
CA ASN A 13 15.96 22.65 -1.12
C ASN A 13 16.88 22.15 0.00
N ARG A 14 17.76 23.01 0.54
CA ARG A 14 18.62 22.66 1.67
C ARG A 14 17.80 22.33 2.91
N ILE A 15 16.86 23.21 3.28
CA ILE A 15 15.98 23.02 4.44
C ILE A 15 15.14 21.75 4.30
N ASN A 16 14.57 21.50 3.11
CA ASN A 16 13.78 20.29 2.86
C ASN A 16 14.63 19.02 3.04
N LYS A 17 15.89 19.04 2.58
CA LYS A 17 16.81 17.92 2.75
C LYS A 17 17.18 17.71 4.22
N GLU A 18 17.56 18.77 4.93
CA GLU A 18 17.89 18.72 6.37
C GLU A 18 16.68 18.24 7.20
N PHE A 19 15.47 18.67 6.85
CA PHE A 19 14.25 18.26 7.54
C PHE A 19 13.88 16.79 7.27
N ALA A 20 14.12 16.30 6.04
CA ALA A 20 13.94 14.88 5.71
C ALA A 20 14.93 13.99 6.48
N GLU A 21 16.20 14.40 6.56
CA GLU A 21 17.23 13.72 7.36
C GLU A 21 16.85 13.74 8.85
N TYR A 22 16.42 14.88 9.40
CA TYR A 22 15.95 14.99 10.78
C TYR A 22 14.76 14.05 11.06
N LYS A 23 13.75 14.02 10.17
CA LYS A 23 12.60 13.10 10.28
C LYS A 23 13.07 11.64 10.33
N LYS A 24 13.99 11.25 9.46
CA LYS A 24 14.55 9.89 9.43
C LYS A 24 15.26 9.56 10.74
N GLN A 25 16.02 10.50 11.31
CA GLN A 25 16.71 10.27 12.58
C GLN A 25 15.78 10.13 13.78
N HIS A 26 14.59 10.75 13.71
CA HIS A 26 13.62 10.76 14.80
C HIS A 26 12.41 9.86 14.54
N MET A 27 12.45 9.04 13.47
CA MET A 27 11.41 8.06 13.20
C MET A 27 11.47 6.97 14.27
N LYS A 28 10.42 6.91 15.09
CA LYS A 28 10.29 5.86 16.10
C LYS A 28 10.11 4.51 15.41
N LYS A 29 10.68 3.47 16.01
CA LYS A 29 10.45 2.09 15.58
C LYS A 29 8.94 1.80 15.59
N PRO A 30 8.37 1.33 14.47
CA PRO A 30 6.94 1.05 14.41
C PRO A 30 6.55 -0.11 15.32
N GLU A 31 5.34 -0.05 15.87
CA GLU A 31 4.77 -1.10 16.71
C GLU A 31 3.56 -1.72 16.03
N ILE A 32 3.45 -3.05 16.09
CA ILE A 32 2.31 -3.78 15.52
C ILE A 32 1.01 -3.34 16.17
N GLY A 33 -0.01 -3.05 15.36
CA GLY A 33 -1.32 -2.59 15.79
C GLY A 33 -1.39 -1.09 16.11
N LYS A 34 -0.31 -0.33 15.88
CA LYS A 34 -0.30 1.13 15.99
C LYS A 34 -0.19 1.79 14.62
N ALA A 35 -0.81 2.96 14.52
CA ALA A 35 -0.66 3.85 13.39
C ALA A 35 0.64 4.68 13.51
N VAL A 36 1.32 4.90 12.39
CA VAL A 36 2.52 5.72 12.29
C VAL A 36 2.47 6.57 11.01
N GLU A 37 2.96 7.80 11.08
CA GLU A 37 3.07 8.66 9.91
C GLU A 37 4.35 8.35 9.12
N ILE A 38 4.21 8.01 7.84
CA ILE A 38 5.30 7.71 6.90
C ILE A 38 4.95 8.36 5.56
N ALA A 39 5.86 9.18 5.04
CA ALA A 39 5.66 9.95 3.81
C ALA A 39 4.38 10.81 3.79
N GLY A 40 4.09 11.49 4.90
CA GLY A 40 2.91 12.34 5.07
C GLY A 40 1.57 11.59 5.08
N MET A 41 1.60 10.26 5.24
CA MET A 41 0.44 9.39 5.27
C MET A 41 0.43 8.57 6.55
N GLU A 42 -0.75 8.30 7.09
CA GLU A 42 -0.89 7.46 8.29
C GLU A 42 -1.04 5.99 7.89
N TRP A 43 -0.19 5.13 8.45
CA TRP A 43 -0.11 3.71 8.16
C TRP A 43 -0.32 2.87 9.42
N MET A 44 -1.20 1.89 9.37
CA MET A 44 -1.38 0.89 10.41
C MET A 44 -0.37 -0.24 10.19
N ILE A 45 0.48 -0.51 11.19
CA ILE A 45 1.44 -1.61 11.14
C ILE A 45 0.72 -2.92 11.47
N LEU A 46 0.76 -3.87 10.55
CA LEU A 46 0.07 -5.15 10.66
C LEU A 46 0.99 -6.27 11.15
N ASP A 47 2.25 -6.27 10.70
CA ASP A 47 3.22 -7.31 11.07
C ASP A 47 4.67 -6.81 10.93
N LYS A 48 5.59 -7.54 11.55
CA LYS A 48 7.03 -7.40 11.32
C LYS A 48 7.53 -8.61 10.51
N THR A 49 8.10 -8.34 9.34
CA THR A 49 8.74 -9.32 8.47
C THR A 49 10.25 -9.27 8.64
N GLU A 50 10.97 -10.22 8.05
CA GLU A 50 12.44 -10.21 8.02
C GLU A 50 13.01 -8.94 7.36
N LYS A 51 12.32 -8.42 6.34
CA LYS A 51 12.79 -7.29 5.53
C LYS A 51 12.32 -5.92 6.04
N GLY A 52 11.32 -5.89 6.91
CA GLY A 52 10.62 -4.64 7.23
C GLY A 52 9.26 -4.81 7.88
N TYR A 53 8.47 -3.75 7.86
CA TYR A 53 7.16 -3.68 8.51
C TYR A 53 6.05 -3.73 7.46
N PHE A 54 5.18 -4.75 7.55
CA PHE A 54 4.01 -4.85 6.70
C PHE A 54 2.94 -3.90 7.20
N ALA A 55 2.52 -2.97 6.35
CA ALA A 55 1.63 -1.87 6.74
C ALA A 55 0.50 -1.69 5.74
N VAL A 56 -0.64 -1.22 6.23
CA VAL A 56 -1.80 -0.80 5.42
C VAL A 56 -2.10 0.66 5.67
N LEU A 57 -2.49 1.39 4.64
CA LEU A 57 -2.91 2.78 4.79
C LEU A 57 -4.07 2.88 5.80
N ASN A 58 -3.91 3.71 6.84
CA ASN A 58 -4.92 3.95 7.88
C ASN A 58 -5.93 5.01 7.44
N GLY A 59 -6.48 4.81 6.24
CA GLY A 59 -7.35 5.75 5.56
C GLY A 59 -7.65 5.22 4.16
N PHE A 60 -7.91 6.12 3.22
CA PHE A 60 -8.07 5.79 1.82
C PHE A 60 -7.12 6.62 0.96
N ASP A 61 -6.60 6.01 -0.09
CA ASP A 61 -5.84 6.75 -1.09
C ASP A 61 -6.79 7.49 -2.03
N GLY A 62 -7.12 8.73 -1.70
CA GLY A 62 -7.91 9.60 -2.56
C GLY A 62 -9.36 9.15 -2.78
N LYS A 63 -9.84 9.31 -4.02
CA LYS A 63 -11.24 9.04 -4.39
C LYS A 63 -11.47 7.58 -4.80
N GLU A 64 -12.75 7.22 -4.84
CA GLU A 64 -13.20 5.92 -5.37
C GLU A 64 -12.77 5.74 -6.82
N ARG A 65 -12.36 4.52 -7.15
CA ARG A 65 -11.93 4.13 -8.49
C ARG A 65 -12.18 2.66 -8.75
N VAL A 66 -12.27 2.34 -10.03
CA VAL A 66 -12.43 0.97 -10.51
C VAL A 66 -11.15 0.17 -10.29
N PHE A 67 -11.31 -1.13 -10.11
CA PHE A 67 -10.18 -2.05 -10.08
C PHE A 67 -9.55 -2.15 -11.47
N ASP A 68 -10.39 -2.39 -12.48
CA ASP A 68 -9.99 -2.43 -13.88
C ASP A 68 -11.20 -2.15 -14.80
N SER A 69 -11.00 -2.16 -16.13
CA SER A 69 -12.11 -2.06 -17.11
C SER A 69 -12.62 -3.40 -17.61
N ASP A 70 -11.83 -4.47 -17.52
CA ASP A 70 -12.10 -5.69 -18.30
C ASP A 70 -11.98 -6.99 -17.50
N SER A 71 -11.32 -7.00 -16.35
CA SER A 71 -11.13 -8.24 -15.57
C SER A 71 -10.86 -8.02 -14.08
N ASN A 72 -11.00 -9.11 -13.32
CA ASN A 72 -10.57 -9.21 -11.92
C ASN A 72 -9.09 -9.61 -11.75
N ASN A 73 -8.30 -9.65 -12.83
CA ASN A 73 -6.89 -10.03 -12.76
C ASN A 73 -6.03 -8.85 -12.28
N TRP A 74 -5.45 -8.97 -11.09
CA TRP A 74 -4.59 -7.95 -10.51
C TRP A 74 -3.37 -7.61 -11.39
N ILE A 75 -2.75 -8.61 -12.02
CA ILE A 75 -1.49 -8.45 -12.77
C ILE A 75 -1.61 -7.41 -13.87
N SER A 76 -2.73 -7.44 -14.60
CA SER A 76 -3.03 -6.56 -15.73
C SER A 76 -3.88 -5.35 -15.35
N SER A 77 -4.25 -5.19 -14.08
CA SER A 77 -5.19 -4.15 -13.67
C SER A 77 -4.59 -2.75 -13.73
N LYS A 78 -5.41 -1.78 -14.17
CA LYS A 78 -5.06 -0.35 -14.13
C LYS A 78 -4.78 0.15 -12.71
N LEU A 79 -5.49 -0.40 -11.71
CA LEU A 79 -5.26 -0.04 -10.32
C LEU A 79 -3.85 -0.41 -9.84
N ARG A 80 -3.35 -1.60 -10.22
CA ARG A 80 -1.98 -2.03 -9.91
C ARG A 80 -0.94 -1.08 -10.51
N GLU A 81 -1.13 -0.70 -11.77
CA GLU A 81 -0.25 0.25 -12.48
C GLU A 81 -0.22 1.60 -11.75
N GLU A 82 -1.38 2.16 -11.40
CA GLU A 82 -1.47 3.44 -10.69
C GLU A 82 -0.76 3.39 -9.33
N LEU A 83 -0.95 2.30 -8.58
CA LEU A 83 -0.36 2.13 -7.26
C LEU A 83 1.17 1.98 -7.32
N ASN A 84 1.70 1.19 -8.26
CA ASN A 84 3.14 0.97 -8.40
C ASN A 84 3.86 2.06 -9.22
N THR A 85 3.13 3.07 -9.70
CA THR A 85 3.73 4.23 -10.37
C THR A 85 3.50 5.52 -9.56
N LYS A 86 2.32 6.12 -9.69
CA LYS A 86 2.00 7.45 -9.13
C LYS A 86 1.94 7.43 -7.61
N PHE A 87 1.37 6.39 -7.02
CA PHE A 87 1.26 6.30 -5.56
C PHE A 87 2.63 5.98 -4.94
N LEU A 88 3.32 4.95 -5.43
CA LEU A 88 4.68 4.61 -4.99
C LEU A 88 5.63 5.80 -5.08
N LYS A 89 5.55 6.59 -6.16
CA LYS A 89 6.36 7.80 -6.35
C LYS A 89 6.29 8.76 -5.15
N LYS A 90 5.11 8.95 -4.56
CA LYS A 90 4.93 9.83 -3.38
C LYS A 90 5.77 9.38 -2.18
N ILE A 91 6.01 8.07 -2.04
CA ILE A 91 6.78 7.50 -0.94
C ILE A 91 8.27 7.58 -1.24
N VAL A 92 8.68 7.15 -2.44
CA VAL A 92 10.11 7.11 -2.81
C VAL A 92 10.71 8.50 -3.01
N ASP A 93 9.91 9.50 -3.42
CA ASP A 93 10.36 10.88 -3.52
C ASP A 93 10.71 11.48 -2.13
N GLU A 94 10.08 11.01 -1.04
CA GLU A 94 10.38 11.45 0.34
C GLU A 94 11.43 10.57 1.04
N LEU A 95 11.39 9.25 0.83
CA LEU A 95 12.15 8.28 1.64
C LEU A 95 13.25 7.53 0.86
N GLY A 96 13.28 7.65 -0.45
CA GLY A 96 14.19 6.93 -1.35
C GLY A 96 13.61 5.63 -1.93
N GLU A 97 14.23 5.13 -2.99
CA GLU A 97 13.77 3.97 -3.77
C GLU A 97 13.73 2.66 -2.97
N ASP A 98 14.61 2.53 -1.98
CA ASP A 98 14.77 1.35 -1.12
C ASP A 98 13.84 1.38 0.10
N ALA A 99 13.03 2.44 0.26
CA ALA A 99 12.12 2.58 1.40
C ALA A 99 10.98 1.54 1.38
N VAL A 100 10.59 1.09 0.19
CA VAL A 100 9.51 0.12 0.00
C VAL A 100 10.06 -1.14 -0.66
N ILE A 101 9.89 -2.25 0.04
CA ILE A 101 10.41 -3.55 -0.36
C ILE A 101 9.41 -4.27 -1.25
N GLU A 102 9.92 -4.85 -2.34
CA GLU A 102 9.15 -5.73 -3.21
C GLU A 102 8.83 -7.06 -2.50
N PHE A 103 7.58 -7.51 -2.61
CA PHE A 103 7.09 -8.73 -1.98
C PHE A 103 6.15 -9.51 -2.91
N ASP A 104 6.09 -10.82 -2.68
CA ASP A 104 5.28 -11.74 -3.45
C ASP A 104 3.80 -11.64 -3.07
N ARG A 105 2.93 -11.72 -4.07
CA ARG A 105 1.48 -11.78 -3.95
C ARG A 105 0.99 -13.05 -4.61
N ASP A 106 0.39 -13.91 -3.82
CA ASP A 106 -0.37 -15.06 -4.31
C ASP A 106 -1.79 -14.58 -4.70
N LEU A 107 -2.17 -14.80 -5.96
CA LEU A 107 -3.47 -14.45 -6.52
C LEU A 107 -4.45 -15.62 -6.51
N LEU A 108 -4.29 -16.55 -5.55
CA LEU A 108 -5.27 -17.56 -5.20
C LEU A 108 -6.68 -16.96 -5.11
N SER A 109 -7.60 -17.49 -5.92
CA SER A 109 -8.98 -17.04 -5.89
C SER A 109 -9.71 -17.57 -4.65
N LEU A 110 -10.85 -16.94 -4.33
CA LEU A 110 -11.65 -17.30 -3.17
C LEU A 110 -12.15 -18.76 -3.22
N ASP A 111 -12.39 -19.30 -4.41
CA ASP A 111 -12.77 -20.69 -4.68
C ASP A 111 -11.57 -21.64 -4.91
N GLY A 112 -10.34 -21.17 -4.65
CA GLY A 112 -9.14 -21.99 -4.59
C GLY A 112 -8.43 -22.24 -5.93
N GLN A 113 -8.74 -21.46 -6.96
CA GLN A 113 -8.12 -21.57 -8.28
C GLN A 113 -6.82 -20.74 -8.36
N THR A 114 -5.88 -21.16 -9.20
CA THR A 114 -4.50 -20.66 -9.21
C THR A 114 -4.04 -20.08 -10.55
N GLU A 115 -4.93 -19.91 -11.53
CA GLU A 115 -4.57 -19.57 -12.91
C GLU A 115 -3.92 -18.19 -13.05
N TYR A 116 -4.24 -17.26 -12.14
CA TYR A 116 -3.57 -15.95 -12.11
C TYR A 116 -2.16 -16.00 -11.54
N GLY A 117 -1.82 -17.06 -10.78
CA GLY A 117 -0.48 -17.30 -10.27
C GLY A 117 -0.01 -16.24 -9.27
N HIS A 118 1.26 -15.86 -9.39
CA HIS A 118 1.92 -14.94 -8.48
C HIS A 118 2.40 -13.68 -9.20
N CYS A 119 2.52 -12.59 -8.46
CA CYS A 119 3.24 -11.40 -8.90
C CYS A 119 4.06 -10.79 -7.78
N LYS A 120 4.98 -9.89 -8.15
CA LYS A 120 5.73 -9.10 -7.20
C LYS A 120 5.33 -7.64 -7.30
N ASP A 121 5.09 -7.02 -6.15
CA ASP A 121 4.68 -5.62 -6.04
C ASP A 121 5.48 -4.90 -4.95
N LYS A 122 5.65 -3.59 -5.10
CA LYS A 122 6.04 -2.71 -3.98
C LYS A 122 4.80 -2.19 -3.25
N ILE A 123 3.72 -1.90 -3.99
CA ILE A 123 2.42 -1.50 -3.45
C ILE A 123 1.35 -2.48 -3.93
N SER A 124 0.56 -3.03 -3.01
CA SER A 124 -0.53 -3.98 -3.32
C SER A 124 -1.78 -3.65 -2.50
N LEU A 125 -2.75 -4.56 -2.45
CA LEU A 125 -3.86 -4.56 -1.48
C LEU A 125 -3.81 -5.85 -0.65
N LEU A 126 -4.54 -5.88 0.46
CA LEU A 126 -4.68 -7.11 1.27
C LEU A 126 -5.34 -8.23 0.46
N THR A 127 -4.92 -9.46 0.68
CA THR A 127 -5.72 -10.65 0.35
C THR A 127 -6.82 -10.85 1.40
N VAL A 128 -7.79 -11.72 1.10
CA VAL A 128 -8.79 -12.16 2.08
C VAL A 128 -8.15 -12.82 3.30
N ASP A 129 -7.09 -13.61 3.10
CA ASP A 129 -6.44 -14.30 4.21
C ASP A 129 -5.61 -13.36 5.09
N GLU A 130 -4.93 -12.39 4.50
CA GLU A 130 -4.29 -11.32 5.27
C GLU A 130 -5.32 -10.47 6.01
N TYR A 131 -6.43 -10.12 5.35
CA TYR A 131 -7.53 -9.41 6.00
C TYR A 131 -8.04 -10.17 7.24
N ARG A 132 -8.27 -11.48 7.11
CA ARG A 132 -8.68 -12.35 8.23
C ARG A 132 -7.60 -12.41 9.31
N LYS A 133 -6.33 -12.62 8.95
CA LYS A 133 -5.19 -12.68 9.87
C LYS A 133 -5.09 -11.41 10.72
N TYR A 134 -5.22 -10.25 10.10
CA TYR A 134 -5.05 -8.94 10.76
C TYR A 134 -6.36 -8.29 11.19
N ARG A 135 -7.50 -8.97 11.07
CA ARG A 135 -8.84 -8.40 11.29
C ARG A 135 -8.97 -7.65 12.61
N LYS A 136 -8.34 -8.16 13.67
CA LYS A 136 -8.34 -7.59 15.03
C LYS A 136 -7.64 -6.23 15.14
N LEU A 137 -6.74 -5.91 14.21
CA LEU A 137 -5.97 -4.67 14.17
C LEU A 137 -6.64 -3.61 13.26
N LEU A 138 -7.51 -4.06 12.35
CA LEU A 138 -8.11 -3.21 11.33
C LEU A 138 -9.39 -2.55 11.86
N PRO A 139 -9.49 -1.20 11.85
CA PRO A 139 -10.75 -0.53 12.12
C PRO A 139 -11.73 -0.79 10.98
N ASN A 140 -13.03 -0.73 11.32
CA ASN A 140 -14.07 -0.65 10.31
C ASN A 140 -13.95 0.69 9.55
N MET A 141 -14.17 0.64 8.25
CA MET A 141 -14.00 1.78 7.37
C MET A 141 -15.37 2.25 6.87
N PRO A 142 -15.62 3.56 6.69
CA PRO A 142 -16.95 4.05 6.35
C PRO A 142 -17.41 3.71 4.92
N LYS A 143 -16.52 3.14 4.09
CA LYS A 143 -16.75 2.84 2.68
C LYS A 143 -16.26 1.44 2.34
N TRP A 144 -16.86 0.88 1.29
CA TRP A 144 -16.42 -0.36 0.67
C TRP A 144 -15.03 -0.22 0.07
N TRP A 145 -14.16 -1.20 0.30
CA TRP A 145 -12.79 -1.15 -0.21
C TRP A 145 -12.32 -2.48 -0.80
N TRP A 146 -11.42 -2.37 -1.77
CA TRP A 146 -10.89 -3.49 -2.55
C TRP A 146 -9.94 -4.39 -1.75
N LEU A 147 -10.05 -5.70 -1.97
CA LEU A 147 -8.99 -6.68 -1.73
C LEU A 147 -8.46 -7.18 -3.09
N ILE A 148 -7.23 -7.71 -3.13
CA ILE A 148 -6.68 -8.26 -4.39
C ILE A 148 -7.19 -9.66 -4.73
N THR A 149 -7.83 -10.36 -3.78
CA THR A 149 -8.28 -11.75 -3.97
C THR A 149 -9.40 -11.80 -5.02
N PRO A 150 -9.17 -12.46 -6.17
CA PRO A 150 -10.21 -12.66 -7.17
C PRO A 150 -11.27 -13.62 -6.62
N TRP A 151 -12.53 -13.44 -7.01
CA TRP A 151 -13.60 -14.32 -6.54
C TRP A 151 -13.55 -15.71 -7.18
N SER A 152 -13.16 -15.76 -8.45
CA SER A 152 -12.86 -16.94 -9.26
C SER A 152 -11.99 -16.52 -10.45
N THR A 153 -11.73 -17.44 -11.37
CA THR A 153 -10.81 -17.26 -12.51
C THR A 153 -11.46 -17.71 -13.83
N PRO A 154 -10.84 -17.41 -14.99
CA PRO A 154 -11.40 -17.74 -16.29
C PRO A 154 -11.58 -19.25 -16.53
N VAL A 155 -10.99 -20.12 -15.71
CA VAL A 155 -11.21 -21.58 -15.79
C VAL A 155 -12.68 -21.95 -15.55
N ASN A 156 -13.41 -21.12 -14.80
CA ASN A 156 -14.83 -21.25 -14.51
C ASN A 156 -15.69 -20.32 -15.38
N ASP A 157 -15.15 -19.83 -16.50
CA ASP A 157 -15.76 -18.77 -17.32
C ASP A 157 -16.11 -17.51 -16.49
N TYR A 158 -15.33 -17.23 -15.44
CA TYR A 158 -15.63 -16.17 -14.47
C TYR A 158 -14.41 -15.31 -14.13
N ASN A 159 -14.41 -14.05 -14.58
CA ASN A 159 -13.32 -13.10 -14.33
C ASN A 159 -13.82 -11.72 -13.89
N SER A 160 -15.03 -11.65 -13.33
CA SER A 160 -15.75 -10.39 -13.20
C SER A 160 -15.65 -9.73 -11.81
N THR A 161 -15.40 -10.49 -10.74
CA THR A 161 -15.45 -9.96 -9.37
C THR A 161 -14.21 -10.28 -8.53
N LEU A 162 -13.98 -9.44 -7.54
CA LEU A 162 -12.99 -9.59 -6.46
C LEU A 162 -13.68 -9.59 -5.11
N ALA A 163 -12.96 -9.99 -4.07
CA ALA A 163 -13.38 -9.75 -2.71
C ALA A 163 -13.30 -8.24 -2.37
N VAL A 164 -14.34 -7.75 -1.69
CA VAL A 164 -14.42 -6.38 -1.17
C VAL A 164 -14.87 -6.41 0.27
N VAL A 165 -14.41 -5.45 1.07
CA VAL A 165 -14.77 -5.36 2.49
C VAL A 165 -15.81 -4.28 2.70
N ALA A 166 -16.90 -4.65 3.38
CA ALA A 166 -18.00 -3.79 3.77
C ALA A 166 -17.64 -2.86 4.92
N PRO A 167 -18.40 -1.78 5.14
CA PRO A 167 -18.26 -0.97 6.35
C PRO A 167 -18.48 -1.73 7.66
N SER A 168 -19.26 -2.83 7.65
CA SER A 168 -19.41 -3.74 8.80
C SER A 168 -18.14 -4.56 9.09
N GLY A 169 -17.24 -4.69 8.11
CA GLY A 169 -16.07 -5.55 8.16
C GLY A 169 -16.32 -6.99 7.68
N ASP A 170 -17.47 -7.26 7.05
CA ASP A 170 -17.68 -8.50 6.29
C ASP A 170 -17.09 -8.33 4.89
N PHE A 171 -16.82 -9.44 4.18
CA PHE A 171 -16.40 -9.39 2.78
C PHE A 171 -17.41 -10.08 1.85
N ILE A 172 -17.60 -9.51 0.65
CA ILE A 172 -18.48 -10.03 -0.41
C ILE A 172 -17.82 -9.88 -1.78
N SER A 173 -18.49 -10.33 -2.85
CA SER A 173 -18.04 -10.12 -4.22
C SER A 173 -18.37 -8.70 -4.71
N GLY A 174 -17.38 -7.97 -5.23
CA GLY A 174 -17.55 -6.71 -5.95
C GLY A 174 -17.04 -6.82 -7.38
N GLY A 175 -17.79 -6.32 -8.36
CA GLY A 175 -17.39 -6.36 -9.78
C GLY A 175 -16.24 -5.42 -10.07
N TYR A 176 -15.25 -5.83 -10.87
CA TYR A 176 -14.01 -5.07 -11.12
C TYR A 176 -14.26 -3.60 -11.54
N GLY A 177 -15.38 -3.33 -12.22
CA GLY A 177 -15.77 -2.01 -12.70
C GLY A 177 -16.52 -1.14 -11.67
N SER A 178 -16.69 -1.62 -10.44
CA SER A 178 -17.31 -0.84 -9.36
C SER A 178 -16.37 0.28 -8.92
N SER A 179 -16.88 1.42 -8.49
CA SER A 179 -16.04 2.50 -7.93
C SER A 179 -15.97 2.35 -6.41
N LEU A 180 -14.86 1.82 -5.88
CA LEU A 180 -14.65 1.65 -4.44
C LEU A 180 -13.38 2.36 -3.98
N VAL A 181 -13.23 2.58 -2.66
CA VAL A 181 -12.01 3.20 -2.14
C VAL A 181 -10.89 2.17 -1.98
N VAL A 182 -9.65 2.65 -1.94
CA VAL A 182 -8.45 1.82 -1.97
C VAL A 182 -7.65 1.99 -0.70
N ARG A 183 -7.20 0.87 -0.13
CA ARG A 183 -6.32 0.81 1.04
C ARG A 183 -5.02 0.10 0.66
N PRO A 184 -4.01 0.83 0.18
CA PRO A 184 -2.73 0.25 -0.20
C PRO A 184 -2.05 -0.45 0.97
N VAL A 185 -1.31 -1.53 0.65
CA VAL A 185 -0.38 -2.19 1.54
C VAL A 185 1.01 -2.22 0.95
N CYS A 186 2.02 -2.21 1.82
CA CYS A 186 3.41 -2.35 1.43
C CYS A 186 4.25 -2.88 2.59
N ILE A 187 5.51 -3.22 2.30
CA ILE A 187 6.53 -3.48 3.31
C ILE A 187 7.48 -2.29 3.33
N PHE A 188 7.48 -1.54 4.44
CA PHE A 188 8.50 -0.52 4.67
C PHE A 188 9.79 -1.17 5.15
N SER A 189 10.90 -0.89 4.47
CA SER A 189 12.22 -1.43 4.82
C SER A 189 12.59 -1.13 6.27
N SER A 190 13.16 -2.08 7.00
CA SER A 190 13.70 -1.81 8.35
C SER A 190 14.72 -0.67 8.36
N SER A 191 15.47 -0.49 7.26
CA SER A 191 16.51 0.54 7.12
C SER A 191 15.99 1.99 7.17
N ILE A 192 14.68 2.22 7.03
CA ILE A 192 14.12 3.56 7.21
C ILE A 192 13.88 3.90 8.69
N PHE A 193 13.86 2.90 9.57
CA PHE A 193 13.64 3.04 11.02
C PHE A 193 14.87 2.73 11.86
N GLU A 194 15.87 2.11 11.26
CA GLU A 194 17.13 1.73 11.90
C GLU A 194 18.22 2.61 11.30
N LEU A 195 18.63 3.63 12.04
CA LEU A 195 19.93 4.25 11.81
C LEU A 195 21.00 3.24 12.23
N GLU A 196 22.06 3.11 11.44
CA GLU A 196 23.33 2.61 11.95
C GLU A 196 23.68 3.48 13.16
N SER A 197 23.61 2.91 14.35
CA SER A 197 24.29 3.48 15.50
C SER A 197 25.76 3.37 15.17
N ASP A 198 26.41 4.48 14.83
CA ASP A 198 27.86 4.57 14.88
C ASP A 198 28.27 4.24 16.33
N ASP A 199 28.87 3.06 16.52
CA ASP A 199 29.62 2.69 17.72
C ASP A 199 30.92 3.51 17.81
#